data_AF-A0A026W6A2-F1
#
_entry.id   AF-A0A026W6A2-F1
#
_cell.length_a   1.000
_cell.length_b   1.000
_cell.length_c   1.000
_cell.angle_alpha   90.00
_cell.angle_beta   90.00
_cell.angle_gamma   90.00
#
_symmetry.space_group_name_H-M   'P 1'
#
loop_
_entity.id
_entity.type
_entity.pdbx_description
1 polymer ?
#
loop_
_entity_poly.entity_id
_entity_poly.type
_entity_poly.pdbx_seq_one_letter_code
_entity_poly.pdbx_strand_id
1 'polypeptide(L)'
;DTQDAMREHFLMGRHSLVDCFYLCQTYARIPKHLMRDNANLLILFRQDGTNLRHVCNVHVNTDMTFEEFVALCRDCWRRRYGFFVIDKDSALRNGRYRRGFTEYALS
;
A
#
# COMPACT_ATOMS: atom_id res chain seq x y z
N ASP A 1 17.91 -16.53 -11.92
CA ASP A 1 16.71 -15.67 -11.92
C ASP A 1 16.72 -14.71 -10.72
N THR A 2 16.83 -13.40 -10.96
CA THR A 2 16.85 -12.36 -9.92
C THR A 2 15.49 -12.13 -9.25
N GLN A 3 14.40 -12.54 -9.88
CA GLN A 3 13.05 -12.44 -9.31
C GLN A 3 12.79 -13.52 -8.25
N ASP A 4 13.41 -14.69 -8.37
CA ASP A 4 13.22 -15.80 -7.41
C ASP A 4 13.88 -15.50 -6.06
N ALA A 5 15.06 -14.87 -6.05
CA ALA A 5 15.72 -14.44 -4.81
C ALA A 5 14.91 -13.37 -4.05
N MET A 6 14.33 -12.39 -4.76
CA MET A 6 13.43 -11.40 -4.14
C MET A 6 12.16 -12.03 -3.57
N ARG A 7 11.60 -13.01 -4.30
CA ARG A 7 10.43 -13.76 -3.89
C ARG A 7 10.69 -14.53 -2.59
N GLU A 8 11.81 -15.24 -2.53
CA GLU A 8 12.17 -16.03 -1.36
C GLU A 8 12.40 -15.14 -0.13
N HIS A 9 13.07 -14.00 -0.28
CA HIS A 9 13.21 -13.03 0.83
C HIS A 9 11.88 -12.45 1.31
N PHE A 10 10.94 -12.14 0.42
CA PHE A 10 9.66 -11.55 0.83
C PHE A 10 8.73 -12.57 1.51
N LEU A 11 8.82 -13.85 1.13
CA LEU A 11 8.00 -14.92 1.70
C LEU A 11 8.63 -15.51 2.97
N MET A 12 9.94 -15.77 2.94
CA MET A 12 10.66 -16.46 4.02
C MET A 12 11.29 -15.49 5.03
N GLY A 13 11.40 -14.21 4.69
CA GLY A 13 11.93 -13.16 5.57
C GLY A 13 11.14 -13.03 6.86
N ARG A 14 9.81 -13.23 6.82
CA ARG A 14 8.96 -13.20 8.02
C ARG A 14 9.30 -14.29 9.03
N HIS A 15 9.72 -15.47 8.56
CA HIS A 15 10.20 -16.55 9.41
C HIS A 15 11.64 -16.33 9.92
N SER A 16 12.37 -15.39 9.31
CA SER A 16 13.74 -15.02 9.64
C SER A 16 13.86 -13.67 10.36
N LEU A 17 12.73 -13.06 10.77
CA LEU A 17 12.67 -11.72 11.39
C LEU A 17 13.30 -10.61 10.52
N VAL A 18 13.17 -10.70 9.20
CA VAL A 18 13.68 -9.71 8.24
C VAL A 18 12.54 -8.86 7.69
N ASP A 19 12.65 -7.54 7.84
CA ASP A 19 11.77 -6.57 7.17
C ASP A 19 12.19 -6.36 5.72
N CYS A 20 11.23 -6.42 4.79
CA CYS A 20 11.48 -6.24 3.36
C CYS A 20 10.71 -5.04 2.82
N PHE A 21 11.43 -4.11 2.17
CA PHE A 21 10.84 -2.96 1.50
C PHE A 21 10.95 -3.13 -0.02
N TYR A 22 9.83 -3.01 -0.71
CA TYR A 22 9.80 -3.01 -2.18
C TYR A 22 9.41 -1.63 -2.71
N LEU A 23 10.35 -0.97 -3.38
CA LEU A 23 10.13 0.34 -4.00
C LEU A 23 9.90 0.18 -5.49
N CYS A 24 8.77 0.68 -5.99
CA CYS A 24 8.50 0.72 -7.42
C CYS A 24 7.67 1.93 -7.83
N GLN A 25 7.90 2.38 -9.06
CA GLN A 25 7.18 3.51 -9.65
C GLN A 25 5.76 3.17 -10.11
N THR A 26 5.47 1.90 -10.39
CA THR A 26 4.19 1.49 -10.97
C THR A 26 3.72 0.22 -10.30
N TYR A 27 2.58 0.30 -9.61
CA TYR A 27 2.00 -0.82 -8.88
C TYR A 27 1.70 -2.01 -9.80
N ALA A 28 1.28 -1.76 -11.05
CA ALA A 28 1.01 -2.80 -12.05
C ALA A 28 2.22 -3.68 -12.40
N ARG A 29 3.46 -3.24 -12.15
CA ARG A 29 4.68 -4.00 -12.44
C ARG A 29 5.07 -4.99 -11.34
N ILE A 30 4.44 -4.93 -10.17
CA ILE A 30 4.71 -5.85 -9.05
C ILE A 30 4.08 -7.22 -9.37
N PRO A 31 4.78 -8.36 -9.28
CA PRO A 31 4.13 -9.67 -9.43
C PRO A 31 2.95 -9.86 -8.46
N LYS A 32 1.77 -10.20 -9.00
CA LYS A 32 0.49 -10.20 -8.26
C LYS A 32 0.51 -11.14 -7.05
N HIS A 33 0.94 -12.38 -7.26
CA HIS A 33 0.68 -13.50 -6.35
C HIS A 33 1.50 -13.53 -5.05
N LEU A 34 2.44 -12.61 -4.83
CA LEU A 34 3.49 -12.83 -3.80
C LEU A 34 3.83 -11.60 -2.98
N MET A 35 3.91 -10.43 -3.60
CA MET A 35 4.29 -9.20 -2.89
C MET A 35 3.07 -8.34 -2.59
N ARG A 36 2.11 -8.25 -3.52
CA ARG A 36 0.91 -7.43 -3.33
C ARG A 36 0.02 -7.99 -2.22
N ASP A 37 -0.21 -9.30 -2.21
CA ASP A 37 -1.12 -9.92 -1.25
C ASP A 37 -0.50 -10.02 0.17
N ASN A 38 0.82 -10.22 0.26
CA ASN A 38 1.54 -10.39 1.53
C ASN A 38 2.09 -9.10 2.14
N ALA A 39 2.05 -7.96 1.44
CA ALA A 39 2.40 -6.68 2.05
C ALA A 39 1.43 -6.39 3.21
N ASN A 40 1.98 -6.06 4.36
CA ASN A 40 1.27 -5.61 5.56
C ASN A 40 1.10 -4.08 5.58
N LEU A 41 2.07 -3.36 5.01
CA LEU A 41 2.06 -1.90 4.92
C LEU A 41 2.28 -1.45 3.47
N LEU A 42 1.39 -0.61 2.95
CA LEU A 42 1.54 0.04 1.65
C LEU A 42 1.72 1.54 1.83
N ILE A 43 2.77 2.10 1.23
CA ILE A 43 3.06 3.54 1.23
C ILE A 43 2.87 4.07 -0.19
N LEU A 44 1.89 4.95 -0.38
CA LEU A 44 1.47 5.46 -1.68
C LEU A 44 1.83 6.94 -1.83
N PHE A 45 2.92 7.18 -2.56
CA PHE A 45 3.18 8.49 -3.16
C PHE A 45 2.27 8.72 -4.37
N ARG A 46 2.24 9.94 -4.90
CA ARG A 46 1.39 10.32 -6.04
C ARG A 46 1.43 9.30 -7.18
N GLN A 47 0.26 8.76 -7.51
CA GLN A 47 0.04 7.78 -8.58
C GLN A 47 -0.90 8.34 -9.65
N ASP A 48 -0.88 7.72 -10.84
CA ASP A 48 -1.91 7.93 -11.86
C ASP A 48 -3.22 7.19 -11.52
N GLY A 49 -4.28 7.48 -12.28
CA GLY A 49 -5.61 6.89 -12.06
C GLY A 49 -5.64 5.37 -12.25
N THR A 50 -4.82 4.83 -13.15
CA THR A 50 -4.74 3.38 -13.43
C THR A 50 -4.18 2.63 -12.22
N ASN A 51 -3.05 3.11 -11.68
CA ASN A 51 -2.45 2.55 -10.47
C ASN A 51 -3.36 2.69 -9.25
N LEU A 52 -4.02 3.84 -9.08
CA LEU A 52 -5.02 4.04 -8.02
C LEU A 52 -6.15 3.02 -8.11
N ARG A 53 -6.69 2.77 -9.31
CA ARG A 53 -7.75 1.79 -9.51
C ARG A 53 -7.29 0.37 -9.18
N HIS A 54 -6.06 0.01 -9.55
CA HIS A 54 -5.49 -1.28 -9.17
C HIS A 54 -5.29 -1.43 -7.67
N VAL A 55 -4.80 -0.41 -6.98
CA VAL A 55 -4.66 -0.44 -5.52
C VAL A 55 -6.04 -0.56 -4.86
N CYS A 56 -7.01 0.24 -5.30
CA CYS A 56 -8.35 0.23 -4.73
C CYS A 56 -9.01 -1.14 -4.85
N ASN A 57 -8.96 -1.75 -6.05
CA ASN A 57 -9.58 -3.06 -6.30
C ASN A 57 -8.96 -4.20 -5.49
N VAL A 58 -7.71 -4.05 -5.05
CA VAL A 58 -6.99 -5.11 -4.31
C VAL A 58 -7.07 -4.89 -2.80
N HIS A 59 -7.02 -3.64 -2.33
CA HIS A 59 -6.76 -3.33 -0.91
C HIS A 59 -7.82 -2.47 -0.23
N VAL A 60 -8.77 -1.89 -0.97
CA VAL A 60 -9.64 -0.80 -0.43
C VAL A 60 -11.12 -0.96 -0.77
N ASN A 61 -11.45 -1.66 -1.86
CA ASN A 61 -12.81 -1.73 -2.42
C ASN A 61 -13.89 -2.28 -1.47
N THR A 62 -13.51 -2.98 -0.40
CA THR A 62 -14.43 -3.46 0.64
C THR A 62 -14.74 -2.40 1.70
N ASP A 63 -13.91 -1.37 1.81
CA ASP A 63 -13.89 -0.44 2.95
C ASP A 63 -14.44 0.94 2.58
N MET A 64 -14.25 1.38 1.33
CA MET A 64 -14.74 2.65 0.80
C MET A 64 -14.85 2.63 -0.73
N THR A 65 -15.56 3.60 -1.29
CA THR A 65 -15.67 3.80 -2.74
C THR A 65 -14.34 4.24 -3.35
N PHE A 66 -14.21 4.08 -4.67
CA PHE A 66 -13.02 4.54 -5.39
C PHE A 66 -12.87 6.06 -5.28
N GLU A 67 -13.97 6.79 -5.29
CA GLU A 67 -14.02 8.24 -5.20
C GLU A 67 -13.51 8.73 -3.84
N GLU A 68 -13.96 8.11 -2.74
CA GLU A 68 -13.48 8.38 -1.38
C GLU A 68 -11.97 8.09 -1.26
N PHE A 69 -11.54 6.94 -1.77
CA PHE A 69 -10.12 6.56 -1.76
C PHE A 69 -9.25 7.57 -2.51
N VAL A 70 -9.67 8.00 -3.70
CA VAL A 70 -8.96 9.01 -4.48
C VAL A 70 -8.94 10.36 -3.77
N ALA A 71 -10.02 10.75 -3.11
CA ALA A 71 -10.09 11.97 -2.32
C ALA A 71 -9.06 11.96 -1.18
N LEU A 72 -8.97 10.86 -0.42
CA LEU A 72 -7.99 10.70 0.66
C LEU A 72 -6.54 10.74 0.15
N CYS A 73 -6.25 10.05 -0.96
CA CYS A 73 -4.92 10.10 -1.57
C CYS A 73 -4.54 11.52 -1.98
N ARG A 74 -5.44 12.22 -2.70
CA ARG A 74 -5.22 13.60 -3.14
C ARG A 74 -5.00 14.55 -1.98
N ASP A 75 -5.78 14.40 -0.91
CA ASP A 75 -5.64 15.18 0.31
C ASP A 75 -4.22 15.07 0.90
N CYS A 76 -3.70 13.84 1.02
CA CYS A 76 -2.33 13.59 1.47
C CYS A 76 -1.29 14.24 0.55
N TRP A 77 -1.48 14.11 -0.76
CA TRP A 77 -0.52 14.59 -1.77
C TRP A 77 -0.52 16.11 -1.98
N ARG A 78 -1.42 16.86 -1.32
CA ARG A 78 -1.34 18.33 -1.26
C ARG A 78 -0.13 18.80 -0.46
N ARG A 79 0.28 18.04 0.56
CA ARG A 79 1.48 18.34 1.36
C ARG A 79 2.72 17.94 0.55
N ARG A 80 3.78 18.76 0.60
CA ARG A 80 5.06 18.43 -0.05
C ARG A 80 5.58 17.11 0.52
N TYR A 81 5.89 16.15 -0.35
CA TYR A 81 6.26 14.78 0.01
C TYR A 81 5.20 14.00 0.79
N GLY A 82 3.95 14.44 0.78
CA GLY A 82 2.85 13.71 1.41
C GLY A 82 2.60 12.37 0.73
N PHE A 83 2.23 11.38 1.52
CA PHE A 83 1.89 10.03 1.07
C PHE A 83 0.74 9.47 1.90
N PHE A 84 0.03 8.53 1.32
CA PHE A 84 -1.05 7.80 1.96
C PHE A 84 -0.56 6.42 2.39
N VAL A 85 -0.98 5.96 3.56
CA VAL A 85 -0.59 4.64 4.08
C VAL A 85 -1.82 3.75 4.24
N ILE A 86 -1.68 2.50 3.81
CA ILE A 86 -2.61 1.41 4.09
C ILE A 86 -1.89 0.41 5.00
N ASP A 87 -2.32 0.31 6.25
CA ASP A 87 -1.86 -0.67 7.23
C ASP A 87 -2.92 -1.77 7.34
N LYS A 88 -2.57 -2.96 6.84
CA LYS A 88 -3.48 -4.12 6.79
C LYS A 88 -3.59 -4.87 8.12
N ASP A 89 -2.66 -4.63 9.05
CA ASP A 89 -2.70 -5.22 10.39
C ASP A 89 -3.59 -4.40 11.33
N SER A 90 -3.86 -3.14 10.97
CA SER A 90 -4.76 -2.22 11.68
C SER A 90 -6.24 -2.43 11.32
N ALA A 91 -7.13 -2.20 12.31
CA ALA A 91 -8.57 -2.21 12.09
C ALA A 91 -9.02 -0.97 11.30
N LEU A 92 -10.15 -1.08 10.58
CA LEU A 92 -10.66 -0.03 9.69
C LEU A 92 -10.76 1.35 10.36
N ARG A 93 -11.33 1.41 11.57
CA ARG A 93 -11.50 2.64 12.37
C ARG A 93 -10.37 2.89 13.37
N ASN A 94 -9.27 2.14 13.27
CA ASN A 94 -8.14 2.26 14.17
C ASN A 94 -6.83 2.08 13.40
N GLY A 95 -6.53 3.05 12.54
CA GLY A 95 -5.21 3.17 11.92
C GLY A 95 -5.00 2.43 10.59
N ARG A 96 -6.01 1.76 10.00
CA ARG A 96 -5.86 1.13 8.68
C ARG A 96 -5.46 2.11 7.58
N TYR A 97 -6.03 3.30 7.59
CA TYR A 97 -5.74 4.34 6.61
C TYR A 97 -5.11 5.53 7.31
N ARG A 98 -3.95 5.99 6.83
CA ARG A 98 -3.21 7.09 7.46
C ARG A 98 -2.73 8.13 6.45
N ARG A 99 -2.70 9.38 6.88
CA ARG A 99 -2.02 10.49 6.23
C ARG A 99 -0.60 10.55 6.78
N GLY A 100 0.40 10.16 5.98
CA GLY A 100 1.74 9.89 6.53
C GLY A 100 1.72 8.70 7.50
N PHE A 101 2.65 8.65 8.45
CA PHE A 101 2.77 7.52 9.39
C PHE A 101 1.87 7.62 10.63
N THR A 102 1.46 8.82 11.01
CA THR A 102 0.94 9.11 12.36
C THR A 102 -0.52 9.56 12.40
N GLU A 103 -1.04 10.17 11.34
CA GLU A 103 -2.39 10.79 11.34
C GLU A 103 -3.41 9.82 10.72
N TYR A 104 -4.50 9.50 11.41
CA TYR A 104 -5.53 8.60 10.87
C TYR A 104 -6.40 9.32 9.84
N ALA A 105 -6.68 8.64 8.73
CA ALA A 105 -7.47 9.19 7.63
C ALA A 105 -8.98 8.95 7.80
N LEU A 106 -9.35 7.93 8.58
CA LEU A 106 -10.72 7.63 9.00
C LEU A 106 -10.78 7.62 10.54
N SER A 107 -11.83 8.22 11.09
CA SER A 107 -12.19 8.22 12.51
C SER A 107 -13.48 7.44 12.75
#